data_AF-A0A3A8NHG7-F1
#
_entry.id   AF-A0A3A8NHG7-F1
#
_cell.length_a   1.000
_cell.length_b   1.000
_cell.length_c   1.000
_cell.angle_alpha   90.00
_cell.angle_beta   90.00
_cell.angle_gamma   90.00
#
_symmetry.space_group_name_H-M   'P 1'
#
loop_
_entity.id
_entity.type
_entity.pdbx_description
1 polymer ?
#
loop_
_entity_poly.entity_id
_entity_poly.type
_entity_poly.pdbx_seq_one_letter_code
_entity_poly.pdbx_strand_id
1 'polypeptide(L)'
;MMNRLFRKKGGFTLIELMIVVAIIGILAAIAIPNFIRFQAKSKQSEAKTNLKAIFTAQKSYFGEKDKYSSDFTVIGFDPEPANRYSYGLVAGCSEIAASNARTNANKGCIGQDSAKFPTAPTAANAISSLGVQPSAAACPSCFFSANAIGNVDNDAAGDVWGITASPTGETLALNCGIDTTRIAAGEPGNAYNDVSCQ
;
A
#
# COMPACT_ATOMS: atom_id res chain seq x y z
N MET A 1 52.56 -37.11 -40.47
CA MET A 1 52.40 -35.75 -39.90
C MET A 1 50.97 -35.60 -39.40
N MET A 2 50.67 -35.91 -38.13
CA MET A 2 49.49 -35.40 -37.41
C MET A 2 49.54 -35.84 -35.93
N ASN A 3 50.27 -35.12 -35.08
CA ASN A 3 50.13 -35.29 -33.63
C ASN A 3 48.89 -34.51 -33.19
N ARG A 4 47.76 -35.22 -32.95
CA ARG A 4 46.61 -34.62 -32.25
C ARG A 4 46.99 -34.42 -30.79
N LEU A 5 47.24 -33.18 -30.41
CA LEU A 5 47.30 -32.74 -29.02
C LEU A 5 45.94 -33.04 -28.36
N PHE A 6 45.88 -34.09 -27.54
CA PHE A 6 44.74 -34.37 -26.68
C PHE A 6 44.61 -33.23 -25.66
N ARG A 7 43.75 -32.26 -25.97
CA ARG A 7 43.35 -31.20 -25.05
C ARG A 7 42.63 -31.86 -23.87
N LYS A 8 43.30 -31.95 -22.72
CA LYS A 8 42.70 -32.41 -21.46
C LYS A 8 41.45 -31.58 -21.18
N LYS A 9 40.27 -32.18 -21.30
CA LYS A 9 39.03 -31.63 -20.74
C LYS A 9 39.11 -31.83 -19.22
N GLY A 10 39.39 -30.77 -18.47
CA GLY A 10 39.30 -30.80 -17.01
C GLY A 10 37.83 -30.97 -16.60
N GLY A 11 37.54 -31.99 -15.80
CA GLY A 11 36.24 -32.14 -15.14
C GLY A 11 36.19 -31.27 -13.89
N PHE A 12 35.01 -30.72 -13.58
CA PHE A 12 34.75 -30.05 -12.31
C PHE A 12 34.91 -31.05 -11.15
N THR A 13 35.58 -30.63 -10.08
CA THR A 13 35.67 -31.45 -8.87
C THR A 13 34.40 -31.30 -8.03
N LEU A 14 34.01 -32.35 -7.32
CA LEU A 14 32.87 -32.28 -6.38
C LEU A 14 33.12 -31.24 -5.27
N ILE A 15 34.37 -31.06 -4.86
CA ILE A 15 34.74 -30.10 -3.82
C ILE A 15 34.61 -28.65 -4.29
N GLU A 16 34.95 -28.35 -5.55
CA GLU A 16 34.71 -27.02 -6.13
C GLU A 16 33.22 -26.68 -6.13
N LEU A 17 32.37 -27.65 -6.50
CA LEU A 17 30.93 -27.43 -6.51
C LEU A 17 30.36 -27.25 -5.09
N MET A 18 30.86 -28.01 -4.11
CA MET A 18 30.44 -27.88 -2.71
C MET A 18 30.74 -26.49 -2.13
N ILE A 19 31.94 -25.95 -2.37
CA ILE A 19 32.31 -24.62 -1.87
C ILE A 19 31.44 -23.54 -2.53
N VAL A 20 31.16 -23.66 -3.83
CA VAL A 20 30.30 -22.71 -4.55
C VAL A 20 28.89 -22.69 -3.98
N VAL A 21 28.28 -23.85 -3.74
CA VAL A 21 26.93 -23.93 -3.14
C VAL A 21 26.94 -23.40 -1.71
N ALA A 22 27.99 -23.65 -0.93
CA ALA A 22 28.12 -23.11 0.43
C ALA A 22 28.16 -21.57 0.43
N ILE A 23 28.94 -20.95 -0.47
CA ILE A 23 29.01 -19.49 -0.60
C ILE A 23 27.67 -18.91 -1.05
N ILE A 24 27.03 -19.51 -2.06
CA ILE A 24 25.70 -19.08 -2.54
C ILE A 24 24.67 -19.21 -1.42
N GLY A 25 24.73 -20.26 -0.61
CA GLY A 25 23.84 -20.46 0.54
C GLY A 25 23.95 -19.35 1.59
N ILE A 26 25.18 -18.94 1.95
CA ILE A 26 25.42 -17.84 2.89
C ILE A 26 24.89 -16.52 2.32
N LEU A 27 25.16 -16.23 1.04
CA LEU A 27 24.68 -15.00 0.40
C LEU A 27 23.14 -14.97 0.31
N ALA A 28 22.52 -16.10 -0.04
CA ALA A 28 21.06 -16.21 -0.14
C ALA A 28 20.37 -16.01 1.21
N ALA A 29 20.92 -16.53 2.29
CA ALA A 29 20.35 -16.39 3.64
C ALA A 29 20.23 -14.92 4.08
N ILE A 30 21.17 -14.06 3.67
CA ILE A 30 21.13 -12.62 3.98
C ILE A 30 20.31 -11.84 2.93
N ALA A 31 20.42 -12.22 1.65
CA ALA A 31 19.82 -11.47 0.55
C ALA A 31 18.30 -11.65 0.45
N ILE A 32 17.78 -12.86 0.65
CA ILE A 32 16.35 -13.17 0.50
C ILE A 32 15.44 -12.33 1.43
N PRO A 33 15.66 -12.27 2.76
CA PRO A 33 14.77 -11.48 3.64
C PRO A 33 14.83 -9.98 3.31
N ASN A 34 16.01 -9.47 2.94
CA ASN A 34 16.17 -8.07 2.54
C ASN A 34 15.44 -7.76 1.23
N PHE A 35 15.48 -8.68 0.26
CA PHE A 35 14.78 -8.53 -1.01
C PHE A 35 13.25 -8.50 -0.83
N ILE A 36 12.70 -9.35 0.04
CA ILE A 36 11.26 -9.37 0.35
C ILE A 36 10.83 -8.03 0.95
N ARG A 37 11.58 -7.50 1.93
CA ARG A 37 11.31 -6.18 2.53
C ARG A 37 11.40 -5.04 1.52
N PHE A 38 12.38 -5.09 0.61
CA PHE A 38 12.51 -4.09 -0.46
C PHE A 38 11.31 -4.13 -1.41
N GLN A 39 10.84 -5.32 -1.77
CA GLN A 39 9.65 -5.49 -2.60
C GLN A 39 8.38 -4.98 -1.89
N ALA A 40 8.23 -5.25 -0.59
CA ALA A 40 7.13 -4.74 0.22
C ALA A 40 7.11 -3.21 0.26
N LYS A 41 8.25 -2.57 0.51
CA LYS A 41 8.40 -1.10 0.48
C LYS A 41 8.06 -0.50 -0.88
N SER A 42 8.44 -1.18 -1.97
CA SER A 42 8.07 -0.76 -3.32
C SER A 42 6.55 -0.80 -3.53
N LYS A 43 5.87 -1.83 -3.03
CA LYS A 43 4.40 -1.96 -3.13
C LYS A 43 3.69 -0.89 -2.27
N GLN A 44 4.18 -0.62 -1.07
CA GLN A 44 3.65 0.42 -0.17
C GLN A 44 3.80 1.85 -0.72
N SER A 45 4.72 2.08 -1.67
CA SER A 45 4.86 3.39 -2.34
C SER A 45 3.62 3.81 -3.14
N GLU A 46 2.83 2.84 -3.62
CA GLU A 46 1.56 3.06 -4.31
C GLU A 46 0.55 3.74 -3.37
N ALA A 47 0.38 3.20 -2.16
CA ALA A 47 -0.52 3.77 -1.15
C ALA A 47 -0.12 5.21 -0.80
N LYS A 48 1.16 5.47 -0.56
CA LYS A 48 1.67 6.82 -0.24
C LYS A 48 1.37 7.82 -1.35
N THR A 49 1.56 7.43 -2.61
CA THR A 49 1.38 8.30 -3.77
C THR A 49 -0.10 8.64 -3.97
N ASN A 50 -0.96 7.62 -3.93
CA ASN A 50 -2.39 7.79 -4.14
C ASN A 50 -3.08 8.53 -2.97
N LEU A 51 -2.68 8.27 -1.72
CA LEU A 51 -3.18 9.05 -0.57
C LEU A 51 -2.81 10.54 -0.67
N LYS A 52 -1.59 10.87 -1.12
CA LYS A 52 -1.20 12.26 -1.38
C LYS A 52 -2.00 12.88 -2.53
N ALA A 53 -2.31 12.11 -3.58
CA ALA A 53 -3.16 12.57 -4.66
C ALA A 53 -4.58 12.90 -4.16
N ILE A 54 -5.17 12.04 -3.32
CA ILE A 54 -6.45 12.32 -2.64
C ILE A 54 -6.37 13.62 -1.84
N PHE A 55 -5.31 13.83 -1.07
CA PHE A 55 -5.15 15.04 -0.27
C PHE A 55 -5.07 16.31 -1.12
N THR A 56 -4.28 16.28 -2.20
CA THR A 56 -4.19 17.40 -3.13
C THR A 56 -5.54 17.68 -3.80
N ALA A 57 -6.26 16.64 -4.25
CA ALA A 57 -7.58 16.77 -4.86
C ALA A 57 -8.59 17.39 -3.89
N GLN A 58 -8.63 16.92 -2.64
CA GLN A 58 -9.48 17.48 -1.58
C GLN A 58 -9.14 18.94 -1.26
N LYS A 59 -7.85 19.30 -1.23
CA LYS A 59 -7.42 20.69 -0.99
C LYS A 59 -7.80 21.62 -2.16
N SER A 60 -7.68 21.14 -3.40
CA SER A 60 -8.15 21.88 -4.58
C SER A 60 -9.66 22.11 -4.52
N TYR A 61 -10.41 21.06 -4.22
CA TYR A 61 -11.87 21.14 -4.09
C TYR A 61 -12.31 22.09 -2.96
N PHE A 62 -11.61 22.07 -1.82
CA PHE A 62 -11.84 23.02 -0.73
C PHE A 62 -11.58 24.47 -1.16
N GLY A 63 -10.54 24.74 -1.94
CA GLY A 63 -10.26 26.08 -2.46
C GLY A 63 -11.33 26.62 -3.41
N GLU A 64 -12.12 25.75 -4.03
CA GLU A 64 -13.20 26.14 -4.96
C GLU A 64 -14.59 26.17 -4.31
N LYS A 65 -14.85 25.30 -3.33
CA LYS A 65 -16.19 25.04 -2.78
C LYS A 65 -16.30 25.27 -1.28
N ASP A 66 -15.22 25.68 -0.62
CA ASP A 66 -15.11 25.91 0.83
C ASP A 66 -15.53 24.70 1.68
N LYS A 67 -15.47 23.50 1.11
CA LYS A 67 -15.85 22.23 1.77
C LYS A 67 -15.05 21.06 1.22
N TYR A 68 -14.91 20.02 2.02
CA TYR A 68 -14.41 18.71 1.56
C TYR A 68 -15.57 17.84 1.06
N SER A 69 -15.24 16.82 0.26
CA SER A 69 -16.21 15.87 -0.29
C SER A 69 -15.93 14.45 0.21
N SER A 70 -16.97 13.67 0.49
CA SER A 70 -16.84 12.23 0.77
C SER A 70 -16.97 11.38 -0.51
N ASP A 71 -16.93 12.01 -1.68
CA ASP A 71 -17.16 11.41 -2.99
C ASP A 71 -15.92 11.59 -3.89
N PHE A 72 -15.34 10.47 -4.33
CA PHE A 72 -14.17 10.43 -5.20
C PHE A 72 -14.46 10.95 -6.62
N THR A 73 -15.69 10.77 -7.11
CA THR A 73 -16.12 11.28 -8.43
C THR A 73 -16.20 12.80 -8.45
N VAL A 74 -16.54 13.41 -7.32
CA VAL A 74 -16.64 14.87 -7.17
C VAL A 74 -15.27 15.52 -7.10
N ILE A 75 -14.30 14.89 -6.43
CA ILE A 75 -12.93 15.39 -6.36
C ILE A 75 -12.07 14.97 -7.56
N GLY A 76 -12.61 14.12 -8.44
CA GLY A 76 -11.92 13.64 -9.64
C GLY A 76 -10.73 12.72 -9.36
N PHE A 77 -10.79 11.92 -8.29
CA PHE A 77 -9.74 10.97 -7.96
C PHE A 77 -10.07 9.58 -8.51
N ASP A 78 -9.14 9.01 -9.29
CA ASP A 78 -9.17 7.63 -9.78
C ASP A 78 -7.71 7.10 -9.83
N PRO A 79 -7.39 5.98 -9.16
CA PRO A 79 -6.06 5.38 -9.27
C PRO A 79 -5.85 4.70 -10.63
N GLU A 80 -4.58 4.56 -11.02
CA GLU A 80 -4.20 3.81 -12.23
C GLU A 80 -4.78 2.38 -12.22
N PRO A 81 -5.18 1.82 -13.38
CA PRO A 81 -5.48 0.40 -13.51
C PRO A 81 -4.48 -0.52 -12.81
N ALA A 82 -4.96 -1.67 -12.32
CA ALA A 82 -4.17 -2.61 -11.54
C ALA A 82 -3.69 -2.08 -10.17
N ASN A 83 -4.53 -1.27 -9.51
CA ASN A 83 -4.31 -0.81 -8.15
C ASN A 83 -4.37 -1.97 -7.15
N ARG A 84 -3.37 -2.04 -6.27
CA ARG A 84 -3.25 -3.03 -5.19
C ARG A 84 -4.06 -2.64 -3.97
N TYR A 85 -4.20 -1.35 -3.72
CA TYR A 85 -4.91 -0.82 -2.56
C TYR A 85 -6.33 -0.42 -2.92
N SER A 86 -7.24 -0.70 -2.01
CA SER A 86 -8.57 -0.09 -1.94
C SER A 86 -8.45 1.25 -1.20
N TYR A 87 -9.10 2.30 -1.68
CA TYR A 87 -9.11 3.63 -1.10
C TYR A 87 -10.49 3.97 -0.55
N GLY A 88 -10.55 4.59 0.62
CA GLY A 88 -11.81 4.93 1.27
C GLY A 88 -11.82 6.30 1.95
N LEU A 89 -12.92 7.02 1.73
CA LEU A 89 -13.34 8.19 2.49
C LEU A 89 -14.49 7.85 3.45
N VAL A 90 -14.92 6.60 3.52
CA VAL A 90 -15.97 6.13 4.43
C VAL A 90 -15.55 4.81 5.07
N ALA A 91 -16.15 4.47 6.20
CA ALA A 91 -15.94 3.16 6.81
C ALA A 91 -16.45 2.03 5.90
N GLY A 92 -15.81 0.86 5.95
CA GLY A 92 -16.25 -0.31 5.20
C GLY A 92 -15.82 -0.36 3.72
N CYS A 93 -14.90 0.51 3.28
CA CYS A 93 -14.30 0.44 1.94
C CYS A 93 -13.26 -0.71 1.82
N SER A 94 -13.64 -1.95 2.17
CA SER A 94 -12.80 -3.16 2.08
C SER A 94 -13.35 -4.14 1.04
N GLU A 95 -13.85 -3.63 -0.08
CA GLU A 95 -14.50 -4.44 -1.11
C GLU A 95 -13.55 -4.75 -2.28
N ILE A 96 -13.51 -6.01 -2.70
CA ILE A 96 -12.94 -6.40 -4.01
C ILE A 96 -13.91 -5.86 -5.06
N ALA A 97 -13.58 -4.74 -5.71
CA ALA A 97 -14.34 -4.27 -6.84
C ALA A 97 -13.89 -5.01 -8.10
N ALA A 98 -14.80 -5.73 -8.76
CA ALA A 98 -14.54 -6.27 -10.09
C ALA A 98 -14.08 -5.15 -11.03
N SER A 99 -13.12 -5.43 -11.93
CA SER A 99 -12.37 -4.50 -12.78
C SER A 99 -13.19 -3.44 -13.55
N ASN A 100 -14.51 -3.58 -13.63
CA ASN A 100 -15.46 -2.70 -14.30
C ASN A 100 -16.41 -1.92 -13.35
N ALA A 101 -16.19 -1.97 -12.04
CA ALA A 101 -16.96 -1.26 -11.01
C ALA A 101 -16.05 -0.47 -10.06
N ARG A 102 -15.06 0.25 -10.61
CA ARG A 102 -14.09 1.06 -9.83
C ARG A 102 -14.74 2.19 -9.03
N THR A 103 -15.96 2.58 -9.41
CA THR A 103 -16.85 3.42 -8.61
C THR A 103 -17.99 2.54 -8.12
N ASN A 104 -17.99 2.25 -6.83
CA ASN A 104 -19.07 1.51 -6.21
C ASN A 104 -20.31 2.41 -6.08
N ALA A 105 -21.48 1.83 -5.79
CA ALA A 105 -22.68 2.59 -5.41
C ALA A 105 -22.42 3.54 -4.20
N ASN A 106 -21.37 3.25 -3.44
CA ASN A 106 -20.81 4.10 -2.39
C ASN A 106 -19.68 4.96 -2.95
N LYS A 107 -20.00 6.19 -3.35
CA LYS A 107 -19.09 7.08 -4.10
C LYS A 107 -17.81 7.50 -3.37
N GLY A 108 -17.67 7.16 -2.08
CA GLY A 108 -16.49 7.36 -1.26
C GLY A 108 -15.54 6.17 -1.16
N CYS A 109 -15.73 5.12 -1.97
CA CYS A 109 -14.86 3.93 -1.99
C CYS A 109 -14.38 3.62 -3.42
N ILE A 110 -13.10 3.27 -3.54
CA ILE A 110 -12.52 2.65 -4.74
C ILE A 110 -11.89 1.33 -4.30
N GLY A 111 -12.32 0.22 -4.89
CA GLY A 111 -11.81 -1.12 -4.54
C GLY A 111 -10.50 -1.45 -5.26
N GLN A 112 -9.77 -2.45 -4.74
CA GLN A 112 -8.60 -3.03 -5.40
C GLN A 112 -8.97 -3.74 -6.72
N ASP A 113 -8.03 -3.83 -7.66
CA ASP A 113 -8.27 -4.54 -8.92
C ASP A 113 -8.30 -6.07 -8.72
N SER A 114 -9.51 -6.63 -8.77
CA SER A 114 -9.76 -8.05 -8.60
C SER A 114 -9.09 -8.94 -9.65
N ALA A 115 -8.81 -8.41 -10.86
CA ALA A 115 -8.21 -9.20 -11.93
C ALA A 115 -6.75 -9.54 -11.64
N LYS A 116 -6.05 -8.64 -10.92
CA LYS A 116 -4.64 -8.82 -10.55
C LYS A 116 -4.48 -9.26 -9.10
N PHE A 117 -5.38 -8.83 -8.22
CA PHE A 117 -5.35 -9.10 -6.78
C PHE A 117 -6.68 -9.70 -6.32
N PRO A 118 -6.85 -11.03 -6.41
CA PRO A 118 -8.13 -11.70 -6.15
C PRO A 118 -8.46 -11.85 -4.66
N THR A 119 -7.48 -11.71 -3.77
CA THR A 119 -7.66 -11.89 -2.32
C THR A 119 -7.99 -10.54 -1.68
N ALA A 120 -9.19 -10.41 -1.09
CA ALA A 120 -9.54 -9.22 -0.30
C ALA A 120 -8.71 -9.21 0.98
N PRO A 121 -8.03 -8.10 1.33
CA PRO A 121 -7.51 -7.93 2.67
C PRO A 121 -8.68 -7.78 3.66
N THR A 122 -8.68 -8.58 4.72
CA THR A 122 -9.51 -8.35 5.90
C THR A 122 -8.72 -7.49 6.88
N ALA A 123 -8.84 -6.16 6.77
CA ALA A 123 -8.14 -5.25 7.65
C ALA A 123 -9.08 -4.22 8.29
N ALA A 124 -8.82 -3.89 9.56
CA ALA A 124 -9.58 -2.86 10.28
C ALA A 124 -9.18 -1.45 9.82
N ASN A 125 -10.05 -0.47 10.06
CA ASN A 125 -9.83 0.93 9.62
C ASN A 125 -8.54 1.51 10.24
N ALA A 126 -7.69 2.16 9.43
CA ALA A 126 -6.45 2.83 9.88
C ALA A 126 -6.70 3.97 10.86
N ILE A 127 -7.84 4.64 10.68
CA ILE A 127 -8.20 5.90 11.33
C ILE A 127 -9.61 5.73 11.90
N SER A 128 -9.82 6.21 13.12
CA SER A 128 -11.10 6.11 13.85
C SER A 128 -12.21 7.02 13.31
N SER A 129 -11.86 8.09 12.60
CA SER A 129 -12.77 9.09 12.02
C SER A 129 -12.56 9.24 10.51
N LEU A 130 -13.01 8.28 9.70
CA LEU A 130 -12.98 8.39 8.24
C LEU A 130 -13.99 9.41 7.70
N GLY A 131 -13.65 9.99 6.55
CA GLY A 131 -14.50 10.91 5.81
C GLY A 131 -14.39 12.35 6.26
N VAL A 132 -15.36 13.17 5.82
CA VAL A 132 -15.40 14.60 6.11
C VAL A 132 -16.01 14.82 7.49
N GLN A 133 -15.25 15.45 8.38
CA GLN A 133 -15.62 15.70 9.77
C GLN A 133 -15.53 17.20 10.11
N PRO A 134 -16.50 17.75 10.86
CA PRO A 134 -17.86 17.22 11.05
C PRO A 134 -18.63 17.22 9.72
N SER A 135 -19.60 16.31 9.57
CA SER A 135 -20.32 16.01 8.33
C SER A 135 -20.75 17.26 7.53
N ALA A 136 -20.03 17.57 6.45
CA ALA A 136 -20.28 18.46 5.29
C ALA A 136 -20.95 19.86 5.46
N ALA A 137 -21.56 20.19 6.60
CA ALA A 137 -22.40 21.36 6.81
C ALA A 137 -21.74 22.43 7.72
N ALA A 138 -20.54 22.16 8.26
CA ALA A 138 -19.83 23.06 9.17
C ALA A 138 -18.36 23.22 8.77
N CYS A 139 -18.12 23.92 7.67
CA CYS A 139 -16.82 24.51 7.34
C CYS A 139 -16.89 25.99 7.74
N PRO A 140 -15.98 26.48 8.61
CA PRO A 140 -14.54 26.49 8.29
C PRO A 140 -13.64 25.52 9.09
N SER A 141 -14.13 24.80 10.10
CA SER A 141 -13.30 23.87 10.90
C SER A 141 -13.38 22.40 10.45
N CYS A 142 -13.82 22.16 9.21
CA CYS A 142 -13.92 20.82 8.68
C CYS A 142 -12.55 20.27 8.24
N PHE A 143 -12.39 18.96 8.34
CA PHE A 143 -11.24 18.22 7.80
C PHE A 143 -11.75 16.93 7.15
N PHE A 144 -10.89 16.22 6.45
CA PHE A 144 -11.20 14.89 5.94
C PHE A 144 -10.11 13.91 6.38
N SER A 145 -10.47 12.64 6.46
CA SER A 145 -9.52 11.56 6.61
C SER A 145 -9.85 10.43 5.66
N ALA A 146 -8.82 9.84 5.07
CA ALA A 146 -8.92 8.76 4.11
C ALA A 146 -8.03 7.60 4.53
N ASN A 147 -8.42 6.39 4.16
CA ASN A 147 -7.61 5.20 4.32
C ASN A 147 -7.26 4.57 2.97
N ALA A 148 -6.20 3.77 2.99
CA ALA A 148 -5.91 2.80 1.94
C ALA A 148 -5.65 1.44 2.59
N ILE A 149 -6.29 0.40 2.07
CA ILE A 149 -6.18 -0.98 2.56
C ILE A 149 -5.76 -1.86 1.40
N GLY A 150 -4.68 -2.61 1.54
CA GLY A 150 -4.18 -3.45 0.46
C GLY A 150 -3.31 -4.57 0.97
N ASN A 151 -3.13 -5.60 0.14
CA ASN A 151 -2.34 -6.76 0.50
C ASN A 151 -0.97 -6.73 -0.21
N VAL A 152 0.11 -6.75 0.58
CA VAL A 152 1.48 -6.61 0.07
C VAL A 152 2.18 -7.97 -0.13
N ASP A 153 1.88 -8.97 0.67
CA ASP A 153 2.55 -10.29 0.68
C ASP A 153 1.63 -11.47 0.33
N ASN A 154 0.39 -11.18 -0.05
CA ASN A 154 -0.65 -12.11 -0.49
C ASN A 154 -1.18 -13.04 0.62
N ASP A 155 -1.25 -12.55 1.86
CA ASP A 155 -1.84 -13.25 2.99
C ASP A 155 -3.31 -12.79 3.28
N ALA A 156 -3.89 -13.14 4.43
CA ALA A 156 -5.25 -12.71 4.79
C ALA A 156 -5.29 -11.40 5.60
N ALA A 157 -4.15 -10.99 6.14
CA ALA A 157 -3.97 -9.68 6.74
C ALA A 157 -3.82 -8.64 5.62
N GLY A 158 -3.94 -7.36 5.98
CA GLY A 158 -3.77 -6.31 5.00
C GLY A 158 -3.04 -5.14 5.62
N ASP A 159 -2.16 -4.54 4.82
CA ASP A 159 -1.53 -3.27 5.14
C ASP A 159 -2.56 -2.16 5.12
N VAL A 160 -2.55 -1.34 6.16
CA VAL A 160 -3.50 -0.25 6.32
C VAL A 160 -2.77 1.06 6.44
N TRP A 161 -3.11 2.00 5.56
CA TRP A 161 -2.54 3.35 5.51
C TRP A 161 -3.62 4.38 5.79
N GLY A 162 -3.22 5.51 6.35
CA GLY A 162 -4.09 6.63 6.66
C GLY A 162 -3.50 7.97 6.26
N ILE A 163 -4.34 8.90 5.84
CA ILE A 163 -4.00 10.33 5.69
C ILE A 163 -5.14 11.17 6.25
N THR A 164 -4.79 12.31 6.85
CA THR A 164 -5.77 13.25 7.41
C THR A 164 -5.44 14.68 6.99
N ALA A 165 -6.45 15.54 6.96
CA ALA A 165 -6.32 16.99 6.93
C ALA A 165 -6.59 17.66 8.28
N SER A 166 -6.76 16.86 9.35
CA SER A 166 -6.96 17.38 10.70
C SER A 166 -5.78 18.28 11.13
N PRO A 167 -6.05 19.51 11.61
CA PRO A 167 -4.99 20.42 12.05
C PRO A 167 -4.24 19.93 13.29
N THR A 168 -4.85 19.03 14.07
CA THR A 168 -4.24 18.41 15.26
C THR A 168 -3.64 17.02 14.97
N GLY A 169 -3.75 16.55 13.73
CA GLY A 169 -3.41 15.18 13.34
C GLY A 169 -4.37 14.15 13.92
N GLU A 170 -4.19 12.90 13.52
CA GLU A 170 -5.01 11.77 14.00
C GLU A 170 -4.13 10.61 14.46
N THR A 171 -4.67 9.82 15.40
CA THR A 171 -4.04 8.59 15.88
C THR A 171 -4.43 7.43 14.99
N LEU A 172 -3.46 6.59 14.65
CA LEU A 172 -3.71 5.36 13.92
C LEU A 172 -4.26 4.30 14.89
N ALA A 173 -5.31 3.58 14.47
CA ALA A 173 -6.08 2.69 15.35
C ALA A 173 -5.44 1.31 15.56
N LEU A 174 -4.58 0.90 14.62
CA LEU A 174 -3.79 -0.32 14.67
C LEU A 174 -2.33 0.11 14.90
N ASN A 175 -1.56 -0.62 15.72
CA ASN A 175 -0.24 -0.16 16.19
C ASN A 175 0.89 -1.17 15.94
N CYS A 176 0.66 -2.16 15.09
CA CYS A 176 1.67 -3.16 14.82
C CYS A 176 2.43 -2.81 13.54
N GLY A 177 3.75 -2.77 13.63
CA GLY A 177 4.61 -2.50 12.48
C GLY A 177 4.57 -1.07 11.94
N ILE A 178 4.02 -0.13 12.71
CA ILE A 178 3.75 1.25 12.31
C ILE A 178 5.03 2.12 12.28
N ASP A 179 5.08 3.05 11.32
CA ASP A 179 6.15 4.05 11.24
C ASP A 179 5.94 5.16 12.30
N THR A 180 4.68 5.53 12.59
CA THR A 180 4.30 6.53 13.60
C THR A 180 2.91 6.23 14.18
N THR A 181 2.69 6.57 15.47
CA THR A 181 1.39 6.41 16.14
C THR A 181 0.42 7.57 15.85
N ARG A 182 0.94 8.67 15.33
CA ARG A 182 0.20 9.87 14.94
C ARG A 182 0.67 10.37 13.59
N ILE A 183 -0.28 10.79 12.79
CA ILE A 183 -0.04 11.39 11.47
C ILE A 183 -0.36 12.87 11.51
N ALA A 184 0.53 13.69 10.95
CA ALA A 184 0.28 15.10 10.70
C ALA A 184 -0.61 15.28 9.46
N ALA A 185 -1.15 16.49 9.29
CA ALA A 185 -1.96 16.80 8.12
C ALA A 185 -1.14 16.63 6.82
N GLY A 186 -1.66 15.83 5.89
CA GLY A 186 -1.04 15.61 4.57
C GLY A 186 0.11 14.61 4.55
N GLU A 187 0.47 14.01 5.68
CA GLU A 187 1.48 12.95 5.75
C GLU A 187 0.80 11.58 5.80
N PRO A 188 0.96 10.73 4.76
CA PRO A 188 0.47 9.35 4.82
C PRO A 188 1.26 8.57 5.87
N GLY A 189 0.55 7.97 6.84
CA GLY A 189 1.16 7.08 7.82
C GLY A 189 0.69 5.64 7.63
N ASN A 190 1.58 4.72 7.98
CA ASN A 190 1.27 3.30 8.03
C ASN A 190 0.64 2.97 9.39
N ALA A 191 -0.61 2.53 9.38
CA ALA A 191 -1.38 2.15 10.55
C ALA A 191 -1.26 0.66 10.87
N TYR A 192 -0.93 -0.18 9.90
CA TYR A 192 -0.73 -1.60 10.17
C TYR A 192 0.14 -2.19 9.07
N ASN A 193 1.25 -2.80 9.48
CA ASN A 193 2.18 -3.48 8.59
C ASN A 193 2.31 -4.95 9.03
N ASP A 194 1.52 -5.83 8.44
CA ASP A 194 1.50 -7.25 8.81
C ASP A 194 2.86 -7.94 8.58
N VAL A 195 3.61 -7.52 7.55
CA VAL A 195 4.96 -8.02 7.25
C VAL A 195 5.96 -7.81 8.39
N SER A 196 5.77 -6.78 9.23
CA SER A 196 6.63 -6.53 10.40
C SER A 196 6.00 -6.97 11.73
N CYS A 197 4.81 -7.57 11.67
CA CYS A 197 4.06 -8.07 12.83
C CYS A 197 4.25 -9.56 13.11
N GLN A 198 4.92 -10.29 12.21
CA GLN A 198 5.24 -11.71 12.35
C GLN A 198 6.56 -11.98 13.06
#